data_AF-A0A1C6VZ17-F1
#
_entry.id   AF-A0A1C6VZ17-F1
#
_cell.length_a   1.000
_cell.length_b   1.000
_cell.length_c   1.000
_cell.angle_alpha   90.00
_cell.angle_beta   90.00
_cell.angle_gamma   90.00
#
_symmetry.space_group_name_H-M   'P 1'
#
loop_
_entity.id
_entity.type
_entity.pdbx_description
1 polymer ?
#
loop_
_entity_poly.entity_id
_entity_poly.type
_entity_poly.pdbx_seq_one_letter_code
_entity_poly.pdbx_strand_id
1 'polypeptide(L)'
;MRPEIRAFVVEQLDDMNYDVEGIDEDTTLGPSGVDLESLALADLAVRVEDRYGVKFADDESEKLALMTVGEFTTMVADRVAGATSDNS
;
A
#
# COMPACT_ATOMS: atom_id res chain seq x y z
N MET A 1 -10.55 8.55 -2.74
CA MET A 1 -9.32 8.19 -1.99
C MET A 1 -9.06 6.68 -1.94
N ARG A 2 -9.75 5.86 -1.14
CA ARG A 2 -9.49 4.39 -1.10
C ARG A 2 -9.43 3.69 -2.47
N PRO A 3 -10.39 3.90 -3.41
CA PRO A 3 -10.32 3.26 -4.72
C PRO A 3 -9.16 3.77 -5.60
N GLU A 4 -8.74 5.02 -5.42
CA GLU A 4 -7.60 5.60 -6.15
C GLU A 4 -6.27 5.03 -5.63
N ILE A 5 -6.14 4.90 -4.30
CA ILE A 5 -4.97 4.27 -3.67
C ILE A 5 -4.89 2.80 -4.08
N ARG A 6 -6.03 2.08 -4.07
CA ARG A 6 -6.07 0.69 -4.54
C ARG A 6 -5.63 0.58 -6.00
N ALA A 7 -6.18 1.42 -6.88
CA ALA A 7 -5.80 1.43 -8.29
C ALA A 7 -4.30 1.70 -8.47
N PHE A 8 -3.74 2.63 -7.69
CA PHE A 8 -2.31 2.90 -7.71
C PHE A 8 -1.47 1.70 -7.24
N VAL A 9 -1.85 1.06 -6.14
CA VAL A 9 -1.15 -0.14 -5.65
C VAL A 9 -1.16 -1.24 -6.70
N VAL A 10 -2.33 -1.51 -7.30
CA VAL A 10 -2.47 -2.48 -8.40
C VAL A 10 -1.59 -2.10 -9.60
N GLU A 11 -1.55 -0.82 -9.99
CA GLU A 11 -0.68 -0.35 -11.07
C GLU A 11 0.81 -0.55 -10.75
N GLN A 12 1.23 -0.31 -9.50
CA GLN A 12 2.62 -0.56 -9.09
C GLN A 12 2.97 -2.04 -9.08
N LEU A 13 2.03 -2.89 -8.64
CA LEU A 13 2.19 -4.33 -8.67
C LEU A 13 2.35 -4.86 -10.11
N ASP A 14 1.51 -4.39 -11.03
CA ASP A 14 1.60 -4.73 -12.46
C ASP A 14 2.93 -4.26 -13.07
N ASP A 15 3.38 -3.03 -12.76
CA ASP A 15 4.70 -2.49 -13.17
C ASP A 15 5.87 -3.34 -12.64
N MET A 16 5.71 -3.90 -11.45
CA MET A 16 6.66 -4.81 -10.81
C MET A 16 6.52 -6.27 -11.28
N ASN A 17 5.66 -6.55 -12.26
CA ASN A 17 5.39 -7.87 -12.83
C ASN A 17 4.80 -8.86 -11.81
N TYR A 18 3.94 -8.37 -10.90
CA TYR A 18 3.12 -9.19 -10.02
C TYR A 18 1.75 -9.48 -10.65
N ASP A 19 1.16 -10.61 -10.25
CA ASP A 19 -0.19 -10.95 -10.68
C ASP A 19 -1.21 -10.11 -9.92
N VAL A 20 -1.89 -9.22 -10.65
CA VAL A 20 -2.94 -8.35 -10.12
C VAL A 20 -4.35 -8.82 -10.43
N GLU A 21 -4.48 -9.92 -11.19
CA GLU A 21 -5.78 -10.46 -11.55
C GLU A 21 -6.46 -11.08 -10.32
N GLY A 22 -7.55 -10.47 -9.89
CA GLY A 22 -8.34 -10.96 -8.76
C GLY A 22 -7.92 -10.44 -7.39
N ILE A 23 -6.97 -9.49 -7.31
CA ILE A 23 -6.67 -8.81 -6.05
C ILE A 23 -7.90 -8.02 -5.57
N ASP A 24 -8.42 -8.40 -4.41
CA ASP A 24 -9.51 -7.72 -3.71
C ASP A 24 -9.03 -7.08 -2.40
N GLU A 25 -9.96 -6.52 -1.63
CA GLU A 25 -9.63 -5.87 -0.35
C GLU A 25 -9.32 -6.86 0.77
N ASP A 26 -9.67 -8.14 0.61
CA ASP A 26 -9.40 -9.22 1.56
C ASP A 26 -8.05 -9.90 1.26
N THR A 27 -7.46 -9.64 0.10
CA THR A 27 -6.16 -10.18 -0.32
C THR A 27 -5.03 -9.61 0.53
N THR A 28 -4.19 -10.46 1.10
CA THR A 28 -3.02 -10.07 1.90
C THR A 28 -1.88 -9.56 1.02
N LEU A 29 -1.17 -8.51 1.43
CA LEU A 29 -0.03 -7.97 0.66
C LEU A 29 1.19 -8.90 0.65
N GLY A 30 1.44 -9.61 1.75
CA GLY A 30 2.58 -10.50 1.88
C GLY A 30 2.40 -11.89 1.21
N PRO A 31 3.20 -12.88 1.59
CA PRO A 31 3.26 -14.22 0.97
C PRO A 31 1.98 -15.05 1.02
N SER A 32 0.99 -14.61 1.80
CA SER A 32 -0.33 -15.27 1.86
C SER A 32 -1.33 -14.76 0.80
N GLY A 33 -0.99 -13.70 0.06
CA GLY A 33 -1.84 -13.17 -1.01
C GLY A 33 -1.02 -12.78 -2.23
N VAL A 34 -0.68 -11.49 -2.37
CA VAL A 34 0.05 -10.93 -3.52
C VAL A 34 1.50 -11.41 -3.62
N ASP A 35 2.03 -11.98 -2.52
CA ASP A 35 3.40 -12.47 -2.41
C ASP A 35 4.47 -11.38 -2.56
N LEU A 36 4.20 -10.21 -1.97
CA LEU A 36 5.21 -9.16 -1.91
C LEU A 36 6.31 -9.53 -0.92
N GLU A 37 7.52 -9.60 -1.45
CA GLU A 37 8.74 -9.71 -0.65
C GLU A 37 9.03 -8.41 0.11
N SER A 38 9.88 -8.47 1.14
CA SER A 38 10.27 -7.30 1.94
C SER A 38 10.78 -6.13 1.08
N LEU A 39 11.50 -6.42 -0.01
CA LEU A 39 11.99 -5.40 -0.94
C LEU A 39 10.86 -4.76 -1.74
N ALA A 40 9.91 -5.56 -2.21
CA ALA A 40 8.76 -5.06 -2.97
C ALA A 40 7.82 -4.22 -2.09
N LEU A 41 7.63 -4.62 -0.83
CA LEU A 41 6.88 -3.85 0.17
C LEU A 41 7.55 -2.50 0.46
N ALA A 42 8.88 -2.50 0.62
CA ALA A 42 9.62 -1.26 0.84
C ALA A 42 9.53 -0.33 -0.38
N ASP A 43 9.67 -0.85 -1.59
CA ASP A 43 9.54 -0.06 -2.83
C ASP A 43 8.11 0.50 -2.97
N LEU A 44 7.09 -0.33 -2.78
CA LEU A 44 5.68 0.09 -2.80
C LEU A 44 5.42 1.18 -1.75
N ALA A 45 5.91 1.02 -0.53
CA ALA A 45 5.77 2.02 0.52
C ALA A 45 6.38 3.36 0.09
N VAL A 46 7.62 3.37 -0.37
CA VAL A 46 8.32 4.58 -0.86
C VAL A 46 7.54 5.26 -2.00
N ARG A 47 7.03 4.49 -2.97
CA ARG A 47 6.21 5.04 -4.07
C ARG A 47 4.91 5.66 -3.58
N VAL A 48 4.28 5.07 -2.57
CA VAL A 48 3.08 5.62 -1.92
C VAL A 48 3.41 6.87 -1.10
N GLU A 49 4.53 6.90 -0.38
CA GLU A 49 5.02 8.09 0.33
C GLU A 49 5.22 9.26 -0.63
N ASP A 50 5.92 9.03 -1.74
CA ASP A 50 6.20 10.07 -2.74
C ASP A 50 4.93 10.60 -3.41
N ARG A 51 4.01 9.70 -3.78
CA ARG A 51 2.77 10.08 -4.46
C ARG A 51 1.77 10.81 -3.56
N TYR A 52 1.65 10.39 -2.31
CA TYR A 52 0.61 10.85 -1.39
C TYR A 52 1.13 11.75 -0.26
N GLY A 53 2.46 11.94 -0.16
CA GLY A 53 3.09 12.72 0.91
C GLY A 53 2.99 12.08 2.29
N VAL A 54 2.78 10.76 2.37
CA VAL A 54 2.69 10.01 3.63
C VAL A 54 4.06 9.53 4.10
N LYS A 55 4.15 9.10 5.35
CA LYS A 55 5.36 8.52 5.96
C LYS A 55 5.03 7.15 6.54
N PHE A 56 5.81 6.14 6.16
CA PHE A 56 5.88 4.82 6.76
C PHE A 56 7.20 4.67 7.51
N ALA A 57 7.16 3.97 8.63
CA ALA A 57 8.38 3.61 9.34
C ALA A 57 9.06 2.41 8.66
N ASP A 58 10.38 2.31 8.77
CA ASP A 58 11.14 1.17 8.25
C ASP A 58 10.70 -0.17 8.87
N ASP A 59 10.18 -0.18 10.10
CA ASP A 59 9.62 -1.37 10.76
C ASP A 59 8.16 -1.67 10.37
N GLU A 60 7.51 -0.79 9.58
CA GLU A 60 6.14 -1.04 9.12
C GLU A 60 6.09 -2.08 8.01
N SER A 61 7.16 -2.33 7.23
CA SER A 61 7.12 -3.29 6.11
C SER A 61 6.67 -4.68 6.55
N GLU A 62 7.08 -5.14 7.73
CA GLU A 62 6.62 -6.42 8.30
C GLU A 62 5.13 -6.40 8.65
N LYS A 63 4.61 -5.25 9.11
CA LYS A 63 3.19 -5.06 9.39
C LYS A 63 2.39 -4.99 8.09
N LEU A 64 2.90 -4.29 7.07
CA LEU A 64 2.28 -4.20 5.75
C LEU A 64 2.11 -5.60 5.15
N ALA A 65 3.10 -6.48 5.29
CA ALA A 65 3.03 -7.86 4.83
C ALA A 65 1.90 -8.68 5.47
N LEU A 66 1.54 -8.35 6.72
CA LEU A 66 0.48 -9.01 7.49
C LEU A 66 -0.91 -8.43 7.21
N MET A 67 -0.99 -7.29 6.53
CA MET A 67 -2.24 -6.57 6.28
C MET A 67 -2.83 -6.91 4.91
N THR A 68 -4.14 -6.74 4.79
CA THR A 68 -4.81 -6.85 3.50
C THR A 68 -4.65 -5.58 2.67
N VAL A 69 -4.87 -5.67 1.36
CA VAL A 69 -4.94 -4.52 0.46
C VAL A 69 -6.01 -3.53 0.93
N GLY A 70 -7.12 -4.01 1.47
CA GLY A 70 -8.17 -3.19 2.07
C GLY A 70 -7.68 -2.40 3.28
N GLU A 71 -6.98 -3.06 4.18
CA GLU A 71 -6.41 -2.42 5.37
C GLU A 71 -5.31 -1.42 5.00
N PHE A 72 -4.42 -1.79 4.07
CA PHE A 72 -3.36 -0.91 3.58
C PHE A 72 -3.93 0.35 2.91
N THR A 73 -4.87 0.20 2.00
CA THR A 73 -5.48 1.34 1.30
C THR A 73 -6.25 2.25 2.25
N THR A 74 -6.86 1.68 3.30
CA THR A 74 -7.52 2.44 4.36
C THR A 74 -6.49 3.21 5.19
N MET A 75 -5.42 2.55 5.62
CA MET A 75 -4.31 3.16 6.36
C MET A 75 -3.70 4.35 5.61
N VAL A 76 -3.45 4.19 4.30
CA VAL A 76 -2.94 5.27 3.45
C VAL A 76 -3.97 6.40 3.38
N ALA A 77 -5.24 6.10 3.14
CA ALA A 77 -6.30 7.10 3.04
C ALA A 77 -6.43 7.92 4.33
N ASP A 78 -6.36 7.25 5.49
CA ASP A 78 -6.42 7.89 6.80
C ASP A 78 -5.20 8.79 7.04
N ARG A 79 -3.99 8.34 6.65
CA ARG A 79 -2.77 9.16 6.71
C ARG A 79 -2.86 10.39 5.82
N VAL A 80 -3.38 10.26 4.59
CA VAL A 80 -3.54 11.40 3.67
C VAL A 80 -4.59 12.39 4.22
N ALA A 81 -5.70 11.89 4.74
CA ALA A 81 -6.74 12.72 5.35
C ALA A 81 -6.23 13.44 6.61
N GLY A 82 -5.44 12.76 7.45
CA GLY A 82 -4.80 13.33 8.63
C GLY A 82 -3.71 14.36 8.28
N ALA A 83 -2.83 14.06 7.34
CA ALA A 83 -1.78 14.98 6.86
C ALA A 83 -2.36 16.27 6.26
N THR A 84 -3.54 16.20 5.65
CA THR A 84 -4.25 17.38 5.13
C THR A 84 -4.79 18.27 6.26
N SER A 85 -5.08 17.69 7.44
CA SER A 85 -5.67 18.41 8.58
C SER A 85 -4.64 19.16 9.44
N ASP A 86 -3.37 18.75 9.43
CA ASP A 86 -2.27 19.44 10.14
C ASP A 86 -1.67 20.63 9.34
N ASN A 87 -2.23 20.95 8.17
CA ASN A 87 -1.78 22.06 7.31
C ASN A 87 -2.83 23.18 7.16
N SER A 88 -3.68 23.41 8.18
CA SER A 88 -4.71 24.47 8.21
C SER A 88 -4.52 25.45 9.36
#